data_AF-A0A926WLI2-F1
#
_entry.id   AF-A0A926WLI2-F1
#
_cell.length_a   1.000
_cell.length_b   1.000
_cell.length_c   1.000
_cell.angle_alpha   90.00
_cell.angle_beta   90.00
_cell.angle_gamma   90.00
#
_symmetry.space_group_name_H-M   'P 1'
#
loop_
_entity.id
_entity.type
_entity.pdbx_description
1 polymer ?
#
loop_
_entity_poly.entity_id
_entity_poly.type
_entity_poly.pdbx_seq_one_letter_code
_entity_poly.pdbx_strand_id
1 'polypeptide(L)'
;MRLVERHIIKQNHIRFRKIDKMSFLSKNLFNCAVYLCRQAVFRGQPIPTFNQIYHSLKKSYDYKALPSKVAQLVFKQVDKCFKSYQEAKKEYKLNPGKFLGEPKLPKYKHKQKGRNVLTFNNQAVSKKALKKGLISPSGLSILIKTKLVQIEEVRIIPKNNVYIIEAVYEREETTLRVQQSPIDGNRQDGGCFTIESNNRIAAIDIGLNNLATVSSNCLDFQPFIVCGKAIKSCNQFYNKVKASLQSQLPKNQKTSRKIEALTLKRNNKVDYYLHTASRFIINQLVSQNITHLIIGKNENWKQNINLGSKTNQNFTNIPHARFIQQLEYKAKLVGIKVQITEESYTSKCSFLDFEPIKKHEQYLGKRVKRGLFKSRSGKPYSADLNGSLNILRKVAGESIFDRNSVERLVVSIGKV
;
A
#
# COMPACT_ATOMS: atom_id res chain seq x y z
N MET A 1 10.06 12.28 -3.64
CA MET A 1 9.31 11.23 -2.92
C MET A 1 10.23 10.26 -2.16
N ARG A 2 9.75 9.63 -1.07
CA ARG A 2 10.52 8.61 -0.33
C ARG A 2 10.18 7.19 -0.81
N LEU A 3 11.21 6.41 -1.12
CA LEU A 3 11.12 5.01 -1.53
C LEU A 3 11.87 4.09 -0.55
N VAL A 4 11.67 2.78 -0.71
CA VAL A 4 12.27 1.77 0.16
C VAL A 4 12.90 0.64 -0.65
N GLU A 5 14.17 0.35 -0.40
CA GLU A 5 14.83 -0.91 -0.77
C GLU A 5 14.69 -1.89 0.39
N ARG A 6 14.30 -3.14 0.10
CA ARG A 6 13.97 -4.15 1.12
C ARG A 6 14.87 -5.37 1.02
N HIS A 7 15.43 -5.77 2.16
CA HIS A 7 16.18 -7.02 2.34
C HIS A 7 15.52 -7.89 3.42
N ILE A 8 15.66 -9.22 3.31
CA ILE A 8 15.11 -10.16 4.29
C ILE A 8 16.24 -10.97 4.91
N ILE A 9 16.38 -10.89 6.23
CA ILE A 9 17.30 -11.69 7.01
C ILE A 9 16.51 -12.81 7.72
N LYS A 10 16.72 -14.05 7.25
CA LYS A 10 16.11 -15.26 7.83
C LYS A 10 16.82 -15.70 9.12
N GLN A 11 16.17 -16.52 9.93
CA GLN A 11 16.71 -17.01 11.22
C GLN A 11 18.06 -17.72 11.09
N ASN A 12 18.25 -18.48 10.01
CA ASN A 12 19.47 -19.22 9.72
C ASN A 12 20.60 -18.36 9.18
N HIS A 13 20.37 -17.06 8.95
CA HIS A 13 21.38 -16.17 8.42
C HIS A 13 22.33 -15.70 9.53
N ILE A 14 23.65 -15.67 9.27
CA ILE A 14 24.67 -15.29 10.27
C ILE A 14 24.42 -13.95 10.97
N ARG A 15 23.94 -12.94 10.22
CA ARG A 15 23.51 -11.62 10.72
C ARG A 15 22.32 -11.63 11.70
N PHE A 16 21.51 -12.69 11.74
CA PHE A 16 20.23 -12.71 12.47
C PHE A 16 20.42 -12.54 13.97
N ARG A 17 21.32 -13.32 14.59
CA ARG A 17 21.52 -13.33 16.06
C ARG A 17 21.89 -11.94 16.59
N LYS A 18 22.73 -11.20 15.86
CA LYS A 18 23.17 -9.86 16.26
C LYS A 18 22.04 -8.83 16.14
N ILE A 19 21.26 -8.89 15.06
CA ILE A 19 20.05 -8.07 14.92
C ILE A 19 19.05 -8.37 16.03
N ASP A 20 18.85 -9.66 16.34
CA ASP A 20 17.90 -10.09 17.36
C ASP A 20 18.24 -9.57 18.76
N LYS A 21 19.53 -9.67 19.13
CA LYS A 21 20.04 -9.13 20.39
C LYS A 21 19.77 -7.62 20.51
N MET A 22 20.10 -6.84 19.48
CA MET A 22 19.87 -5.39 19.50
C MET A 22 18.38 -5.03 19.50
N SER A 23 17.56 -5.76 18.75
CA SER A 23 16.10 -5.56 18.72
C SER A 23 15.45 -5.89 20.07
N PHE A 24 16.01 -6.85 20.81
CA PHE A 24 15.58 -7.17 22.18
C PHE A 24 15.95 -6.06 23.18
N LEU A 25 17.18 -5.54 23.15
CA LEU A 25 17.62 -4.40 23.97
C LEU A 25 16.76 -3.16 23.70
N SER A 26 16.53 -2.86 22.41
CA SER A 26 15.63 -1.78 22.00
C SER A 26 14.20 -1.97 22.52
N LYS A 27 13.71 -3.21 22.58
CA LYS A 27 12.41 -3.52 23.17
C LYS A 27 12.37 -3.28 24.68
N ASN A 28 13.42 -3.62 25.42
CA ASN A 28 13.48 -3.31 26.86
C ASN A 28 13.42 -1.80 27.08
N LEU A 29 14.27 -1.06 26.38
CA LEU A 29 14.31 0.40 26.46
C LEU A 29 12.96 1.03 26.09
N PHE A 30 12.32 0.54 25.02
CA PHE A 30 10.97 0.95 24.62
C PHE A 30 9.95 0.72 25.74
N ASN A 31 9.95 -0.47 26.37
CA ASN A 31 9.02 -0.78 27.45
C ASN A 31 9.26 0.09 28.69
N CYS A 32 10.50 0.40 29.05
CA CYS A 32 10.83 1.33 30.13
C CYS A 32 10.29 2.73 29.85
N ALA A 33 10.48 3.25 28.63
CA ALA A 33 9.93 4.55 28.24
C ALA A 33 8.39 4.55 28.24
N VAL A 34 7.75 3.51 27.71
CA VAL A 34 6.29 3.35 27.78
C VAL A 34 5.81 3.29 29.21
N TYR A 35 6.54 2.64 30.12
CA TYR A 35 6.19 2.58 31.54
C TYR A 35 6.13 4.00 32.13
N LEU A 36 7.17 4.82 31.93
CA LEU A 36 7.19 6.21 32.41
C LEU A 36 5.98 7.01 31.91
N CYS A 37 5.68 6.92 30.61
CA CYS A 37 4.53 7.60 30.02
C CYS A 37 3.20 7.10 30.58
N ARG A 38 3.04 5.79 30.80
CA ARG A 38 1.80 5.23 31.37
C ARG A 38 1.61 5.65 32.83
N GLN A 39 2.67 5.66 33.62
CA GLN A 39 2.60 6.11 35.02
C GLN A 39 2.15 7.56 35.13
N ALA A 40 2.64 8.44 34.25
CA ALA A 40 2.17 9.82 34.20
C ALA A 40 0.66 9.89 33.90
N VAL A 41 0.18 9.15 32.89
CA VAL A 41 -1.26 9.10 32.56
C VAL A 41 -2.10 8.60 33.73
N PHE A 42 -1.66 7.55 34.44
CA PHE A 42 -2.39 7.01 35.58
C PHE A 42 -2.45 7.96 36.78
N ARG A 43 -1.45 8.85 36.92
CA ARG A 43 -1.40 9.87 37.97
C ARG A 43 -2.04 11.20 37.55
N GLY A 44 -2.67 11.27 36.37
CA GLY A 44 -3.22 12.52 35.84
C GLY A 44 -2.15 13.56 35.47
N GLN A 45 -0.89 13.16 35.31
CA GLN A 45 0.23 14.04 35.00
C GLN A 45 0.45 14.17 33.48
N PRO A 46 1.07 15.27 33.01
CA PRO A 46 1.51 15.39 31.63
C PRO A 46 2.41 14.23 31.21
N ILE A 47 2.20 13.73 29.99
CA ILE A 47 3.04 12.67 29.44
C ILE A 47 4.47 13.20 29.28
N PRO A 48 5.51 12.48 29.78
CA PRO A 48 6.88 12.94 29.73
C PRO A 48 7.32 13.22 28.29
N THR A 49 7.98 14.36 28.11
CA THR A 49 8.60 14.74 26.85
C THR A 49 9.78 13.83 26.51
N PHE A 50 10.19 13.83 25.23
CA PHE A 50 11.40 13.15 24.79
C PHE A 50 12.62 13.43 25.69
N ASN A 51 12.85 14.70 26.06
CA ASN A 51 13.98 15.08 26.90
C ASN A 51 13.87 14.47 28.30
N GLN A 52 12.69 14.53 28.93
CA GLN A 52 12.46 13.93 30.24
C GLN A 52 12.72 12.42 30.22
N ILE A 53 12.18 11.69 29.22
CA ILE A 53 12.43 10.25 29.04
C ILE A 53 13.93 9.97 28.88
N TYR A 54 14.61 10.77 28.04
CA TYR A 54 16.04 10.64 27.83
C TYR A 54 16.83 10.81 29.15
N HIS A 55 16.57 11.87 29.91
CA HIS A 55 17.29 12.12 31.17
C HIS A 55 17.02 11.03 32.22
N SER A 56 15.80 10.47 32.27
CA SER A 56 15.47 9.36 33.17
C SER A 56 16.17 8.05 32.79
N LEU A 57 16.36 7.78 31.49
CA LEU A 57 16.81 6.45 31.01
C LEU A 57 18.23 6.42 30.45
N LYS A 58 18.92 7.55 30.26
CA LYS A 58 20.28 7.62 29.67
C LYS A 58 21.34 6.82 30.44
N LYS A 59 21.13 6.59 31.74
CA LYS A 59 22.05 5.79 32.58
C LYS A 59 21.72 4.30 32.61
N SER A 60 20.57 3.88 32.04
CA SER A 60 20.13 2.48 32.05
C SER A 60 21.04 1.56 31.24
N TYR A 61 21.06 0.28 31.61
CA TYR A 61 21.83 -0.75 30.91
C TYR A 61 21.46 -0.83 29.42
N ASP A 62 20.17 -0.92 29.08
CA ASP A 62 19.73 -1.07 27.69
C ASP A 62 20.06 0.17 26.83
N TYR A 63 20.06 1.38 27.42
CA TYR A 63 20.50 2.59 26.72
C TYR A 63 21.98 2.53 26.39
N LYS A 64 22.83 2.21 27.37
CA LYS A 64 24.29 2.12 27.19
C LYS A 64 24.70 0.97 26.27
N ALA A 65 23.91 -0.10 26.20
CA ALA A 65 24.14 -1.24 25.34
C ALA A 65 23.77 -1.00 23.86
N LEU A 66 23.07 0.09 23.55
CA LEU A 66 22.73 0.51 22.19
C LEU A 66 23.60 1.71 21.78
N PRO A 67 23.90 1.89 20.48
CA PRO A 67 24.46 3.16 20.02
C PRO A 67 23.52 4.30 20.43
N SER A 68 24.07 5.37 21.02
CA SER A 68 23.27 6.45 21.64
C SER A 68 22.24 7.05 20.68
N LYS A 69 22.58 7.19 19.39
CA LYS A 69 21.65 7.67 18.34
C LYS A 69 20.47 6.71 18.13
N VAL A 70 20.72 5.41 18.14
CA VAL A 70 19.69 4.37 17.99
C VAL A 70 18.79 4.35 19.23
N ALA A 71 19.37 4.45 20.42
CA ALA A 71 18.62 4.50 21.68
C ALA A 71 17.70 5.74 21.74
N GLN A 72 18.18 6.90 21.33
CA GLN A 72 17.35 8.11 21.22
C GLN A 72 16.21 7.92 20.20
N LEU A 73 16.45 7.24 19.08
CA LEU A 73 15.36 6.95 18.13
C LEU A 73 14.28 6.04 18.73
N VAL A 74 14.61 5.16 19.70
CA VAL A 74 13.60 4.41 20.47
C VAL A 74 12.70 5.35 21.27
N PHE A 75 13.25 6.38 21.91
CA PHE A 75 12.44 7.37 22.62
C PHE A 75 11.57 8.19 21.67
N LYS A 76 12.07 8.54 20.48
CA LYS A 76 11.24 9.18 19.44
C LYS A 76 10.08 8.29 18.97
N GLN A 77 10.28 6.97 18.91
CA GLN A 77 9.18 6.03 18.62
C GLN A 77 8.11 6.10 19.70
N VAL A 78 8.49 6.13 20.98
CA VAL A 78 7.56 6.24 22.12
C VAL A 78 6.82 7.57 22.08
N ASP A 79 7.54 8.68 21.92
CA ASP A 79 6.96 10.03 21.81
C ASP A 79 5.91 10.10 20.70
N LYS A 80 6.22 9.59 19.51
CA LYS A 80 5.27 9.51 18.39
C LYS A 80 4.04 8.65 18.72
N CYS A 81 4.23 7.51 19.38
CA CYS A 81 3.11 6.65 19.79
C CYS A 81 2.17 7.36 20.78
N PHE A 82 2.71 8.10 21.74
CA PHE A 82 1.89 8.80 22.73
C PHE A 82 1.23 10.07 22.19
N LYS A 83 1.90 10.83 21.31
CA LYS A 83 1.26 11.95 20.58
C LYS A 83 0.07 11.48 19.76
N SER A 84 0.25 10.43 18.97
CA SER A 84 -0.84 9.83 18.18
C SER A 84 -1.99 9.33 19.06
N TYR A 85 -1.68 8.75 20.23
CA TYR A 85 -2.71 8.37 21.21
C TYR A 85 -3.48 9.59 21.75
N GLN A 86 -2.78 10.67 22.12
CA GLN A 86 -3.41 11.89 22.62
C GLN A 86 -4.30 12.55 21.56
N GLU A 87 -3.81 12.66 20.32
CA GLU A 87 -4.57 13.18 19.18
C GLU A 87 -5.82 12.33 18.93
N ALA A 88 -5.68 11.01 18.84
CA ALA A 88 -6.81 10.11 18.66
C ALA A 88 -7.81 10.21 19.81
N LYS A 89 -7.35 10.33 21.05
CA LYS A 89 -8.21 10.45 22.24
C LYS A 89 -8.97 11.79 22.25
N LYS A 90 -8.34 12.88 21.84
CA LYS A 90 -9.00 14.19 21.66
C LYS A 90 -10.08 14.10 20.59
N GLU A 91 -9.73 13.58 19.42
CA GLU A 91 -10.67 13.43 18.30
C GLU A 91 -11.83 12.48 18.66
N TYR A 92 -11.58 11.41 19.41
CA TYR A 92 -12.62 10.52 19.90
C TYR A 92 -13.61 11.21 20.83
N LYS A 93 -13.15 12.14 21.69
CA LYS A 93 -14.05 12.92 22.56
C LYS A 93 -14.95 13.85 21.76
N LEU A 94 -14.46 14.40 20.65
CA LEU A 94 -15.20 15.31 19.79
C LEU A 94 -16.13 14.55 18.82
N ASN A 95 -15.63 13.46 18.23
CA ASN A 95 -16.27 12.70 17.16
C ASN A 95 -16.19 11.18 17.40
N PRO A 96 -16.90 10.61 18.39
CA PRO A 96 -16.81 9.18 18.71
C PRO A 96 -17.14 8.28 17.52
N GLY A 97 -18.09 8.69 16.67
CA GLY A 97 -18.54 7.93 15.50
C GLY A 97 -17.49 7.69 14.41
N LYS A 98 -16.37 8.44 14.41
CA LYS A 98 -15.23 8.20 13.50
C LYS A 98 -14.40 6.97 13.87
N PHE A 99 -14.64 6.38 15.05
CA PHE A 99 -13.84 5.28 15.59
C PHE A 99 -14.70 4.04 15.81
N LEU A 100 -14.11 2.87 15.58
CA LEU A 100 -14.73 1.57 15.92
C LEU A 100 -14.69 1.28 17.43
N GLY A 101 -14.15 2.19 18.22
CA GLY A 101 -14.00 2.06 19.66
C GLY A 101 -12.96 3.04 20.21
N GLU A 102 -12.97 3.19 21.52
CA GLU A 102 -12.14 4.16 22.21
C GLU A 102 -10.62 3.90 22.00
N PRO A 103 -9.83 4.94 21.67
CA PRO A 103 -8.38 4.85 21.57
C PRO A 103 -7.74 4.33 22.85
N LYS A 104 -6.95 3.26 22.72
CA LYS A 104 -6.30 2.58 23.84
C LYS A 104 -4.87 3.06 24.04
N LEU A 105 -4.47 3.13 25.30
CA LEU A 105 -3.12 3.52 25.70
C LEU A 105 -2.06 2.59 25.07
N PRO A 106 -0.91 3.11 24.61
CA PRO A 106 0.18 2.30 24.06
C PRO A 106 0.57 1.16 25.01
N LYS A 107 0.73 -0.04 24.45
CA LYS A 107 1.01 -1.27 25.20
C LYS A 107 2.49 -1.60 25.24
N TYR A 108 2.88 -2.32 26.30
CA TYR A 108 4.18 -2.97 26.34
C TYR A 108 4.31 -4.04 25.26
N LYS A 109 5.52 -4.21 24.75
CA LYS A 109 5.90 -5.38 23.96
C LYS A 109 6.15 -6.56 24.89
N HIS A 110 5.95 -7.78 24.39
CA HIS A 110 6.09 -9.00 25.19
C HIS A 110 7.47 -9.10 25.86
N LYS A 111 7.51 -9.47 27.15
CA LYS A 111 8.72 -9.49 27.99
C LYS A 111 9.87 -10.32 27.38
N GLN A 112 9.62 -11.57 27.00
CA GLN A 112 10.66 -12.45 26.44
C GLN A 112 10.68 -12.49 24.89
N LYS A 113 9.51 -12.71 24.28
CA LYS A 113 9.37 -12.87 22.82
C LYS A 113 9.29 -11.55 22.04
N GLY A 114 9.14 -10.41 22.72
CA GLY A 114 8.97 -9.11 22.07
C GLY A 114 10.27 -8.60 21.45
N ARG A 115 10.14 -7.91 20.33
CA ARG A 115 11.22 -7.26 19.58
C ARG A 115 10.77 -5.86 19.15
N ASN A 116 11.69 -4.91 19.10
CA ASN A 116 11.39 -3.54 18.67
C ASN A 116 12.04 -3.22 17.31
N VAL A 117 11.43 -2.28 16.59
CA VAL A 117 12.02 -1.77 15.35
C VAL A 117 13.29 -1.00 15.70
N LEU A 118 14.39 -1.33 15.05
CA LEU A 118 15.62 -0.53 15.12
C LEU A 118 15.61 0.47 13.98
N THR A 119 15.83 1.73 14.30
CA THR A 119 15.91 2.82 13.32
C THR A 119 17.32 3.41 13.36
N PHE A 120 17.89 3.64 12.19
CA PHE A 120 19.19 4.27 11.99
C PHE A 120 19.00 5.43 11.01
N ASN A 121 19.18 6.66 11.45
CA ASN A 121 19.21 7.79 10.52
C ASN A 121 20.49 7.76 9.66
N ASN A 122 20.57 8.64 8.65
CA ASN A 122 21.74 8.78 7.79
C ASN A 122 23.09 8.91 8.54
N GLN A 123 23.10 9.52 9.74
CA GLN A 123 24.28 9.63 10.59
C GLN A 123 24.67 8.36 11.33
N ALA A 124 23.76 7.39 11.42
CA ALA A 124 23.96 6.09 12.06
C ALA A 124 24.23 4.97 11.02
N VAL A 125 24.43 5.34 9.75
CA VAL A 125 24.82 4.45 8.66
C VAL A 125 26.21 4.86 8.14
N SER A 126 27.10 3.91 7.93
CA SER A 126 28.47 4.21 7.48
C SER A 126 28.50 4.72 6.03
N LYS A 127 28.85 6.00 5.85
CA LYS A 127 29.08 6.60 4.52
C LYS A 127 30.20 5.90 3.74
N LYS A 128 31.28 5.47 4.43
CA LYS A 128 32.40 4.75 3.81
C LYS A 128 31.97 3.39 3.25
N ALA A 129 31.10 2.67 3.97
CA ALA A 129 30.53 1.42 3.47
C ALA A 129 29.56 1.66 2.31
N LEU A 130 28.74 2.71 2.40
CA LEU A 130 27.77 3.03 1.36
C LEU A 130 28.42 3.34 0.01
N LYS A 131 29.55 4.08 0.01
CA LYS A 131 30.37 4.30 -1.20
C LYS A 131 30.87 3.00 -1.86
N LYS A 132 30.96 1.91 -1.09
CA LYS A 132 31.32 0.56 -1.59
C LYS A 132 30.09 -0.30 -1.92
N GLY A 133 28.90 0.28 -2.00
CA GLY A 133 27.65 -0.44 -2.24
C GLY A 133 27.18 -1.29 -1.06
N LEU A 134 27.51 -0.88 0.18
CA LEU A 134 27.18 -1.63 1.40
C LEU A 134 26.44 -0.77 2.44
N ILE A 135 25.31 -1.28 2.94
CA ILE A 135 24.63 -0.74 4.11
C ILE A 135 25.32 -1.32 5.35
N SER A 136 25.83 -0.44 6.21
CA SER A 136 26.43 -0.80 7.49
C SER A 136 25.87 0.07 8.62
N PRO A 137 24.81 -0.39 9.31
CA PRO A 137 24.24 0.33 10.46
C PRO A 137 25.17 0.27 11.67
N SER A 138 25.23 1.36 12.43
CA SER A 138 26.08 1.48 13.62
C SER A 138 25.76 0.42 14.68
N GLY A 139 26.79 -0.11 15.35
CA GLY A 139 26.67 -1.14 16.39
C GLY A 139 26.30 -2.55 15.91
N LEU A 140 25.75 -2.71 14.69
CA LEU A 140 25.32 -4.02 14.19
C LEU A 140 26.42 -4.83 13.50
N SER A 141 27.56 -4.25 13.09
CA SER A 141 28.61 -4.90 12.28
C SER A 141 28.05 -5.85 11.20
N ILE A 142 26.95 -5.46 10.56
CA ILE A 142 26.35 -6.18 9.43
C ILE A 142 26.62 -5.38 8.16
N LEU A 143 26.89 -6.08 7.07
CA LEU A 143 27.07 -5.51 5.74
C LEU A 143 26.01 -6.08 4.81
N ILE A 144 25.30 -5.23 4.08
CA ILE A 144 24.23 -5.62 3.15
C ILE A 144 24.49 -4.94 1.82
N LYS A 145 24.53 -5.70 0.73
CA LYS A 145 24.70 -5.15 -0.61
C LYS A 145 23.52 -4.25 -0.97
N THR A 146 23.80 -3.09 -1.53
CA THR A 146 22.79 -2.13 -2.01
C THR A 146 23.29 -1.46 -3.28
N LYS A 147 22.35 -1.00 -4.12
CA LYS A 147 22.64 -0.12 -5.27
C LYS A 147 22.39 1.35 -4.94
N LEU A 148 21.97 1.66 -3.71
CA LEU A 148 21.68 3.01 -3.28
C LEU A 148 22.97 3.79 -3.02
N VAL A 149 23.01 5.03 -3.50
CA VAL A 149 24.10 5.99 -3.26
C VAL A 149 23.82 6.88 -2.06
N GLN A 150 22.54 7.09 -1.74
CA GLN A 150 22.07 7.90 -0.61
C GLN A 150 20.99 7.15 0.15
N ILE A 151 21.03 7.25 1.49
CA ILE A 151 20.07 6.63 2.41
C ILE A 151 19.74 7.64 3.49
N GLU A 152 18.45 7.89 3.68
CA GLU A 152 17.93 8.77 4.73
C GLU A 152 17.77 8.04 6.06
N GLU A 153 17.28 6.81 5.99
CA GLU A 153 16.97 6.00 7.16
C GLU A 153 17.11 4.51 6.82
N VAL A 154 17.69 3.72 7.73
CA VAL A 154 17.59 2.26 7.70
C VAL A 154 16.69 1.82 8.85
N ARG A 155 15.66 1.03 8.55
CA ARG A 155 14.79 0.39 9.54
C ARG A 155 15.00 -1.10 9.53
N ILE A 156 15.11 -1.70 10.70
CA ILE A 156 15.16 -3.16 10.87
C ILE A 156 13.92 -3.58 11.65
N ILE A 157 13.02 -4.25 10.96
CA ILE A 157 11.66 -4.53 11.40
C ILE A 157 11.53 -6.04 11.69
N PRO A 158 11.26 -6.45 12.94
CA PRO A 158 10.93 -7.84 13.25
C PRO A 158 9.57 -8.20 12.64
N LYS A 159 9.51 -9.27 11.84
CA LYS A 159 8.27 -9.75 11.21
C LYS A 159 8.29 -11.25 10.99
N ASN A 160 7.33 -12.00 11.53
CA ASN A 160 7.15 -13.46 11.29
C ASN A 160 8.47 -14.24 11.31
N ASN A 161 9.24 -14.15 12.39
CA ASN A 161 10.54 -14.81 12.56
C ASN A 161 11.66 -14.36 11.60
N VAL A 162 11.49 -13.30 10.83
CA VAL A 162 12.56 -12.70 10.02
C VAL A 162 12.75 -11.24 10.41
N TYR A 163 13.90 -10.68 10.01
CA TYR A 163 14.10 -9.24 10.03
C TYR A 163 14.01 -8.70 8.62
N ILE A 164 13.16 -7.70 8.44
CA ILE A 164 13.09 -6.93 7.21
C ILE A 164 13.96 -5.70 7.40
N ILE A 165 14.93 -5.52 6.51
CA ILE A 165 15.77 -4.33 6.48
C ILE A 165 15.27 -3.44 5.36
N GLU A 166 14.81 -2.26 5.71
CA GLU A 166 14.30 -1.25 4.81
C GLU A 166 15.31 -0.10 4.76
N ALA A 167 15.93 0.14 3.62
CA ALA A 167 16.69 1.35 3.36
C ALA A 167 15.78 2.36 2.67
N VAL A 168 15.47 3.43 3.38
CA VAL A 168 14.66 4.56 2.92
C VAL A 168 15.58 5.55 2.21
N TYR A 169 15.19 5.95 1.00
CA TYR A 169 15.94 6.91 0.19
C TYR A 169 14.97 7.85 -0.52
N GLU A 170 15.48 9.00 -0.92
CA GLU A 170 14.74 9.98 -1.69
C GLU A 170 14.97 9.78 -3.19
N ARG A 171 13.91 9.95 -3.97
CA ARG A 171 13.94 10.04 -5.43
C ARG A 171 13.14 11.25 -5.85
N GLU A 172 13.69 12.02 -6.77
CA GLU A 172 12.96 13.09 -7.43
C GLU A 172 11.78 12.52 -8.21
N GLU A 173 10.69 13.27 -8.25
CA GLU A 173 9.53 12.93 -9.08
C GLU A 173 9.82 13.42 -10.50
N THR A 174 9.60 12.58 -11.51
CA THR A 174 9.72 13.01 -12.89
C THR A 174 8.46 13.81 -13.21
N THR A 175 8.57 15.06 -13.65
CA THR A 175 7.45 15.78 -14.25
C THR A 175 7.57 15.66 -15.76
N LEU A 176 6.56 15.08 -16.42
CA LEU A 176 6.46 15.23 -17.87
C LEU A 176 6.30 16.74 -18.14
N ARG A 177 7.20 17.32 -18.93
CA ARG A 177 7.03 18.67 -19.48
C ARG A 177 5.86 18.60 -20.46
N VAL A 178 4.64 18.65 -19.95
CA VAL A 178 3.50 19.06 -20.76
C VAL A 178 3.80 20.53 -21.11
N GLN A 179 3.91 20.83 -22.39
CA GLN A 179 3.89 22.21 -22.88
C GLN A 179 2.54 22.79 -22.44
N GLN A 180 2.51 23.43 -21.27
CA GLN A 180 1.34 24.17 -20.83
C GLN A 180 1.42 25.51 -21.55
N SER A 181 0.45 25.77 -22.43
CA SER A 181 0.08 27.15 -22.73
C SER A 181 -0.47 27.79 -21.45
N PRO A 182 -0.30 29.11 -21.24
CA PRO A 182 -0.73 29.77 -20.01
C PRO A 182 -2.25 29.62 -19.84
N ILE A 183 -2.69 29.22 -18.64
CA ILE A 183 -4.11 29.19 -18.27
C ILE A 183 -4.43 30.50 -17.56
N ASP A 184 -5.33 31.30 -18.13
CA ASP A 184 -5.95 32.44 -17.48
C ASP A 184 -6.71 32.00 -16.22
N GLY A 185 -6.43 32.67 -15.11
CA GLY A 185 -6.93 32.34 -13.79
C GLY A 185 -8.42 32.62 -13.63
N ASN A 186 -9.16 31.60 -13.16
CA ASN A 186 -10.18 31.70 -12.11
C ASN A 186 -11.08 30.46 -12.10
N ARG A 187 -10.66 29.39 -11.40
CA ARG A 187 -11.59 28.43 -10.77
C ARG A 187 -10.97 27.87 -9.49
N GLN A 188 -11.53 28.28 -8.35
CA GLN A 188 -11.29 27.66 -7.05
C GLN A 188 -12.31 26.52 -6.90
N ASP A 189 -11.94 25.30 -7.31
CA ASP A 189 -12.63 24.08 -6.89
C ASP A 189 -11.60 22.94 -6.81
N GLY A 190 -11.68 22.16 -5.73
CA GLY A 190 -10.64 21.23 -5.30
C GLY A 190 -10.14 20.26 -6.38
N GLY A 191 -8.85 20.35 -6.70
CA GLY A 191 -8.07 19.25 -7.27
C GLY A 191 -8.51 18.68 -8.61
N CYS A 192 -9.22 19.44 -9.45
CA CYS A 192 -9.57 19.01 -10.80
C CYS A 192 -8.44 19.36 -11.77
N PHE A 193 -7.80 18.34 -12.35
CA PHE A 193 -6.81 18.52 -13.42
C PHE A 193 -7.50 18.93 -14.73
N THR A 194 -6.93 19.89 -15.47
CA THR A 194 -7.40 20.23 -16.81
C THR A 194 -7.08 19.08 -17.77
N ILE A 195 -8.09 18.29 -18.12
CA ILE A 195 -7.98 17.25 -19.14
C ILE A 195 -8.23 17.91 -20.50
N GLU A 196 -7.16 18.23 -21.21
CA GLU A 196 -7.25 18.63 -22.62
C GLU A 196 -7.63 17.44 -23.50
N SER A 197 -8.35 17.69 -24.60
CA SER A 197 -8.83 16.68 -25.56
C SER A 197 -7.72 15.84 -26.19
N ASN A 198 -6.49 16.36 -26.28
CA ASN A 198 -5.34 15.66 -26.86
C ASN A 198 -4.58 14.78 -25.87
N ASN A 199 -5.00 14.71 -24.60
CA ASN A 199 -4.32 13.85 -23.63
C ASN A 199 -4.58 12.36 -23.93
N ARG A 200 -3.51 11.56 -23.87
CA ARG A 200 -3.59 10.10 -23.87
C ARG A 200 -3.79 9.62 -22.43
N ILE A 201 -5.00 9.15 -22.14
CA ILE A 201 -5.46 8.85 -20.78
C ILE A 201 -5.79 7.36 -20.70
N ALA A 202 -5.32 6.70 -19.66
CA ALA A 202 -5.72 5.35 -19.31
C ALA A 202 -6.59 5.33 -18.07
N ALA A 203 -7.47 4.33 -17.98
CA ALA A 203 -8.19 3.99 -16.77
C ALA A 203 -7.89 2.55 -16.35
N ILE A 204 -7.96 2.32 -15.03
CA ILE A 204 -7.84 1.00 -14.43
C ILE A 204 -9.05 0.73 -13.55
N ASP A 205 -9.76 -0.36 -13.86
CA ASP A 205 -10.72 -1.00 -12.97
C ASP A 205 -10.02 -2.13 -12.17
N ILE A 206 -10.04 -2.05 -10.84
CA ILE A 206 -9.35 -3.01 -9.96
C ILE A 206 -10.34 -4.05 -9.44
N GLY A 207 -10.11 -5.32 -9.78
CA GLY A 207 -11.01 -6.41 -9.42
C GLY A 207 -10.34 -7.62 -8.77
N LEU A 208 -11.13 -8.69 -8.62
CA LEU A 208 -10.72 -9.96 -8.00
C LEU A 208 -9.98 -10.91 -8.96
N ASN A 209 -10.72 -11.39 -9.97
CA ASN A 209 -10.22 -12.39 -10.92
C ASN A 209 -9.31 -11.72 -11.95
N ASN A 210 -9.69 -10.51 -12.36
CA ASN A 210 -8.90 -9.59 -13.12
C ASN A 210 -8.44 -8.55 -12.10
N LEU A 211 -7.16 -8.62 -11.72
CA LEU A 211 -6.59 -7.72 -10.70
C LEU A 211 -6.71 -6.27 -11.16
N ALA A 212 -6.46 -6.05 -12.45
CA ALA A 212 -6.63 -4.79 -13.13
C ALA A 212 -7.13 -5.06 -14.55
N THR A 213 -8.14 -4.31 -14.98
CA THR A 213 -8.49 -4.17 -16.40
C THR A 213 -8.08 -2.77 -16.81
N VAL A 214 -7.27 -2.65 -17.86
CA VAL A 214 -6.70 -1.39 -18.32
C VAL A 214 -7.29 -1.03 -19.68
N SER A 215 -7.81 0.19 -19.80
CA SER A 215 -8.37 0.76 -21.02
C SER A 215 -7.88 2.18 -21.25
N SER A 216 -8.10 2.73 -22.44
CA SER A 216 -7.70 4.10 -22.78
C SER A 216 -8.71 4.75 -23.73
N ASN A 217 -8.64 6.08 -23.87
CA ASN A 217 -9.34 6.82 -24.93
C ASN A 217 -8.66 6.68 -26.30
N CYS A 218 -7.43 6.16 -26.36
CA CYS A 218 -6.69 6.03 -27.61
C CYS A 218 -7.15 4.80 -28.41
N LEU A 219 -7.45 4.99 -29.70
CA LEU A 219 -7.92 3.92 -30.60
C LEU A 219 -6.84 2.88 -30.92
N ASP A 220 -5.56 3.28 -30.86
CA ASP A 220 -4.39 2.43 -31.04
C ASP A 220 -3.99 1.68 -29.75
N PHE A 221 -4.66 1.96 -28.63
CA PHE A 221 -4.42 1.26 -27.37
C PHE A 221 -5.20 -0.04 -27.33
N GLN A 222 -4.49 -1.16 -27.25
CA GLN A 222 -5.09 -2.47 -27.03
C GLN A 222 -5.39 -2.67 -25.53
N PRO A 223 -6.67 -2.78 -25.11
CA PRO A 223 -7.00 -3.06 -23.71
C PRO A 223 -6.43 -4.41 -23.26
N PHE A 224 -5.98 -4.46 -22.01
CA PHE A 224 -5.39 -5.67 -21.44
C PHE A 224 -5.82 -5.90 -19.99
N ILE A 225 -5.75 -7.17 -19.58
CA ILE A 225 -6.08 -7.61 -18.21
C ILE A 225 -4.84 -8.16 -17.53
N VAL A 226 -4.65 -7.77 -16.27
CA VAL A 226 -3.69 -8.40 -15.37
C VAL A 226 -4.41 -9.42 -14.49
N CYS A 227 -3.99 -10.68 -14.54
CA CYS A 227 -4.71 -11.81 -13.93
C CYS A 227 -4.61 -11.92 -12.40
N GLY A 228 -5.68 -11.62 -11.66
CA GLY A 228 -5.73 -11.78 -10.20
C GLY A 228 -5.82 -13.23 -9.69
N LYS A 229 -6.03 -14.21 -10.58
CA LYS A 229 -6.18 -15.63 -10.19
C LYS A 229 -4.94 -16.19 -9.49
N ALA A 230 -3.75 -15.71 -9.81
CA ALA A 230 -2.50 -16.13 -9.15
C ALA A 230 -2.53 -15.81 -7.64
N ILE A 231 -2.99 -14.60 -7.28
CA ILE A 231 -3.15 -14.19 -5.87
C ILE A 231 -4.24 -15.04 -5.20
N LYS A 232 -5.36 -15.24 -5.89
CA LYS A 232 -6.48 -16.05 -5.39
C LYS A 232 -6.06 -17.48 -5.06
N SER A 233 -5.34 -18.14 -5.98
CA SER A 233 -4.79 -19.48 -5.79
C SER A 233 -3.81 -19.52 -4.59
N CYS A 234 -2.90 -18.54 -4.51
CA CYS A 234 -2.00 -18.42 -3.37
C CYS A 234 -2.74 -18.26 -2.03
N ASN A 235 -3.84 -17.52 -2.00
CA ASN A 235 -4.67 -17.33 -0.81
C ASN A 235 -5.44 -18.60 -0.44
N GLN A 236 -6.00 -19.31 -1.43
CA GLN A 236 -6.69 -20.57 -1.21
C GLN A 236 -5.76 -21.61 -0.58
N PHE A 237 -4.57 -21.79 -1.15
CA PHE A 237 -3.54 -22.68 -0.58
C PHE A 237 -3.19 -22.27 0.86
N TYR A 238 -2.91 -20.99 1.07
CA TYR A 238 -2.59 -20.46 2.40
C TYR A 238 -3.69 -20.75 3.43
N ASN A 239 -4.95 -20.47 3.09
CA ASN A 239 -6.08 -20.68 4.00
C ASN A 239 -6.27 -22.17 4.32
N LYS A 240 -6.19 -23.06 3.32
CA LYS A 240 -6.28 -24.51 3.51
C LYS A 240 -5.21 -25.04 4.46
N VAL A 241 -3.94 -24.71 4.19
CA VAL A 241 -2.81 -25.19 5.00
C VAL A 241 -2.82 -24.56 6.39
N LYS A 242 -3.18 -23.27 6.50
CA LYS A 242 -3.28 -22.59 7.80
C LYS A 242 -4.35 -23.25 8.68
N ALA A 243 -5.54 -23.55 8.14
CA ALA A 243 -6.59 -24.20 8.90
C ALA A 243 -6.15 -25.56 9.46
N SER A 244 -5.51 -26.39 8.62
CA SER A 244 -4.95 -27.68 9.04
C SER A 244 -3.85 -27.54 10.11
N LEU A 245 -2.95 -26.56 9.97
CA LEU A 245 -1.93 -26.31 10.99
C LEU A 245 -2.52 -25.77 12.29
N GLN A 246 -3.60 -24.99 12.23
CA GLN A 246 -4.27 -24.43 13.40
C GLN A 246 -5.06 -25.49 14.18
N SER A 247 -5.66 -26.47 13.50
CA SER A 247 -6.36 -27.58 14.16
C SER A 247 -5.43 -28.49 14.97
N GLN A 248 -4.13 -28.48 14.66
CA GLN A 248 -3.10 -29.22 15.38
C GLN A 248 -2.53 -28.45 16.58
N LEU A 249 -2.98 -27.21 16.84
CA LEU A 249 -2.49 -26.42 17.95
C LEU A 249 -3.29 -26.69 19.24
N PRO A 250 -2.66 -26.54 20.41
CA PRO A 250 -3.37 -26.49 21.68
C PRO A 250 -4.45 -25.39 21.67
N LYS A 251 -5.56 -25.59 22.39
CA LYS A 251 -6.72 -24.65 22.43
C LYS A 251 -6.34 -23.19 22.68
N ASN A 252 -5.30 -22.94 23.48
CA ASN A 252 -4.85 -21.58 23.84
C ASN A 252 -3.79 -20.99 22.89
N GLN A 253 -3.40 -21.71 21.83
CA GLN A 253 -2.34 -21.30 20.92
C GLN A 253 -2.90 -20.98 19.52
N LYS A 254 -2.82 -19.70 19.13
CA LYS A 254 -3.37 -19.23 17.84
C LYS A 254 -2.41 -19.35 16.65
N THR A 255 -1.11 -19.49 16.92
CA THR A 255 -0.05 -19.47 15.90
C THR A 255 1.11 -20.39 16.27
N SER A 256 1.92 -20.76 15.29
CA SER A 256 3.16 -21.54 15.45
C SER A 256 4.22 -21.04 14.48
N ARG A 257 5.49 -21.46 14.67
CA ARG A 257 6.57 -21.13 13.73
C ARG A 257 6.26 -21.57 12.30
N LYS A 258 5.58 -22.71 12.12
CA LYS A 258 5.11 -23.20 10.82
C LYS A 258 4.09 -22.25 10.19
N ILE A 259 3.11 -21.77 10.97
CA ILE A 259 2.11 -20.80 10.50
C ILE A 259 2.74 -19.45 10.16
N GLU A 260 3.69 -18.98 10.96
CA GLU A 260 4.40 -17.72 10.70
C GLU A 260 5.24 -17.79 9.42
N ALA A 261 5.94 -18.90 9.20
CA ALA A 261 6.69 -19.16 7.97
C ALA A 261 5.76 -19.24 6.74
N LEU A 262 4.61 -19.94 6.87
CA LEU A 262 3.58 -20.01 5.83
C LEU A 262 3.03 -18.61 5.50
N THR A 263 2.76 -17.80 6.53
CA THR A 263 2.27 -16.42 6.38
C THR A 263 3.31 -15.53 5.70
N LEU A 264 4.59 -15.65 6.07
CA LEU A 264 5.68 -14.91 5.43
C LEU A 264 5.80 -15.30 3.95
N LYS A 265 5.75 -16.60 3.62
CA LYS A 265 5.80 -17.09 2.24
C LYS A 265 4.64 -16.54 1.41
N ARG A 266 3.42 -16.59 1.92
CA ARG A 266 2.23 -16.00 1.26
C ARG A 266 2.43 -14.51 1.02
N ASN A 267 2.80 -13.76 2.06
CA ASN A 267 2.97 -12.31 1.95
C ASN A 267 4.06 -11.95 0.94
N ASN A 268 5.20 -12.64 0.91
CA ASN A 268 6.24 -12.38 -0.07
C ASN A 268 5.78 -12.68 -1.51
N LYS A 269 5.02 -13.78 -1.73
CA LYS A 269 4.45 -14.09 -3.05
C LYS A 269 3.48 -13.02 -3.53
N VAL A 270 2.55 -12.61 -2.66
CA VAL A 270 1.56 -11.56 -2.99
C VAL A 270 2.27 -10.23 -3.24
N ASP A 271 3.21 -9.85 -2.39
CA ASP A 271 4.00 -8.62 -2.55
C ASP A 271 4.75 -8.60 -3.87
N TYR A 272 5.43 -9.70 -4.21
CA TYR A 272 6.16 -9.85 -5.46
C TYR A 272 5.22 -9.68 -6.65
N TYR A 273 4.12 -10.43 -6.68
CA TYR A 273 3.15 -10.38 -7.76
C TYR A 273 2.57 -8.97 -7.97
N LEU A 274 2.20 -8.27 -6.89
CA LEU A 274 1.70 -6.90 -7.00
C LEU A 274 2.77 -5.93 -7.52
N HIS A 275 4.03 -6.08 -7.08
CA HIS A 275 5.13 -5.27 -7.59
C HIS A 275 5.41 -5.54 -9.08
N THR A 276 5.36 -6.79 -9.54
CA THR A 276 5.57 -7.10 -10.96
C THR A 276 4.40 -6.61 -11.80
N ALA A 277 3.16 -6.86 -11.37
CA ALA A 277 1.94 -6.40 -12.03
C ALA A 277 1.89 -4.87 -12.19
N SER A 278 2.11 -4.12 -11.11
CA SER A 278 2.10 -2.66 -11.17
C SER A 278 3.27 -2.09 -11.98
N ARG A 279 4.44 -2.76 -12.01
CA ARG A 279 5.53 -2.32 -12.89
C ARG A 279 5.19 -2.59 -14.36
N PHE A 280 4.64 -3.76 -14.65
CA PHE A 280 4.19 -4.14 -15.98
C PHE A 280 3.18 -3.12 -16.53
N ILE A 281 2.13 -2.80 -15.76
CA ILE A 281 1.12 -1.80 -16.16
C ILE A 281 1.80 -0.46 -16.48
N ILE A 282 2.61 0.09 -15.57
CA ILE A 282 3.25 1.39 -15.80
C ILE A 282 4.18 1.35 -17.04
N ASN A 283 4.92 0.27 -17.27
CA ASN A 283 5.74 0.13 -18.46
C ASN A 283 4.89 0.13 -19.75
N GLN A 284 3.74 -0.55 -19.75
CA GLN A 284 2.82 -0.55 -20.89
C GLN A 284 2.26 0.86 -21.14
N LEU A 285 1.87 1.57 -20.08
CA LEU A 285 1.39 2.96 -20.20
C LEU A 285 2.47 3.89 -20.78
N VAL A 286 3.72 3.75 -20.32
CA VAL A 286 4.85 4.51 -20.87
C VAL A 286 5.09 4.19 -22.34
N SER A 287 5.09 2.92 -22.75
CA SER A 287 5.28 2.54 -24.16
C SER A 287 4.17 3.04 -25.09
N GLN A 288 3.01 3.37 -24.53
CA GLN A 288 1.84 3.87 -25.25
C GLN A 288 1.65 5.39 -25.09
N ASN A 289 2.67 6.10 -24.59
CA ASN A 289 2.68 7.55 -24.38
C ASN A 289 1.49 8.07 -23.54
N ILE A 290 1.00 7.26 -22.60
CA ILE A 290 -0.07 7.66 -21.68
C ILE A 290 0.49 8.68 -20.69
N THR A 291 -0.18 9.83 -20.54
CA THR A 291 0.24 10.91 -19.63
C THR A 291 -0.56 10.95 -18.34
N HIS A 292 -1.77 10.40 -18.35
CA HIS A 292 -2.70 10.40 -17.22
C HIS A 292 -3.26 9.00 -16.97
N LEU A 293 -3.34 8.61 -15.70
CA LEU A 293 -3.90 7.35 -15.24
C LEU A 293 -5.01 7.61 -14.22
N ILE A 294 -6.23 7.16 -14.54
CA ILE A 294 -7.38 7.18 -13.64
C ILE A 294 -7.54 5.79 -13.01
N ILE A 295 -7.72 5.72 -11.70
CA ILE A 295 -7.92 4.46 -10.98
C ILE A 295 -9.30 4.48 -10.32
N GLY A 296 -10.15 3.52 -10.71
CA GLY A 296 -11.41 3.24 -10.04
C GLY A 296 -11.18 2.62 -8.67
N LYS A 297 -11.82 3.19 -7.64
CA LYS A 297 -11.79 2.68 -6.27
C LYS A 297 -13.05 3.11 -5.53
N ASN A 298 -13.88 2.15 -5.15
CA ASN A 298 -14.95 2.38 -4.18
C ASN A 298 -14.41 2.49 -2.74
N GLU A 299 -14.85 3.51 -2.00
CA GLU A 299 -14.58 3.61 -0.57
C GLU A 299 -15.27 2.47 0.20
N ASN A 300 -14.61 1.96 1.24
CA ASN A 300 -15.15 0.89 2.11
C ASN A 300 -15.61 -0.40 1.41
N TRP A 301 -15.26 -0.59 0.15
CA TRP A 301 -15.56 -1.80 -0.64
C TRP A 301 -15.00 -3.09 -0.05
N LYS A 302 -14.23 -3.05 1.05
CA LYS A 302 -13.77 -4.22 1.81
C LYS A 302 -14.55 -4.51 3.08
N GLN A 303 -15.24 -3.51 3.62
CA GLN A 303 -15.88 -3.59 4.94
C GLN A 303 -17.35 -4.03 4.83
N ASN A 304 -18.05 -3.62 3.76
CA ASN A 304 -19.47 -3.90 3.56
C ASN A 304 -19.74 -4.74 2.30
N ILE A 305 -18.92 -5.77 2.04
CA ILE A 305 -19.12 -6.62 0.87
C ILE A 305 -20.28 -7.58 1.14
N ASN A 306 -21.36 -7.48 0.39
CA ASN A 306 -22.43 -8.48 0.35
C ASN A 306 -22.39 -9.28 -0.95
N LEU A 307 -21.27 -9.95 -1.24
CA LEU A 307 -21.04 -10.75 -2.46
C LEU A 307 -21.00 -12.27 -2.16
N GLY A 308 -21.44 -12.66 -0.97
CA GLY A 308 -21.38 -14.02 -0.44
C GLY A 308 -20.06 -14.33 0.29
N SER A 309 -20.13 -15.19 1.33
CA SER A 309 -19.03 -15.48 2.28
C SER A 309 -17.71 -15.87 1.59
N LYS A 310 -17.76 -16.75 0.59
CA LYS A 310 -16.58 -17.19 -0.19
C LYS A 310 -15.95 -16.06 -1.02
N THR A 311 -16.76 -15.17 -1.60
CA THR A 311 -16.27 -14.05 -2.40
C THR A 311 -15.65 -12.98 -1.50
N ASN A 312 -16.32 -12.67 -0.38
CA ASN A 312 -15.86 -11.72 0.62
C ASN A 312 -14.49 -12.11 1.17
N GLN A 313 -14.30 -13.38 1.55
CA GLN A 313 -13.01 -13.87 2.06
C GLN A 313 -11.88 -13.68 1.04
N ASN A 314 -12.13 -13.98 -0.24
CA ASN A 314 -11.11 -13.83 -1.28
C ASN A 314 -10.74 -12.36 -1.50
N PHE A 315 -11.72 -11.48 -1.48
CA PHE A 315 -11.55 -10.04 -1.68
C PHE A 315 -10.80 -9.36 -0.55
N THR A 316 -11.18 -9.64 0.69
CA THR A 316 -10.51 -9.10 1.87
C THR A 316 -9.03 -9.50 1.89
N ASN A 317 -8.68 -10.68 1.35
CA ASN A 317 -7.32 -11.21 1.31
C ASN A 317 -6.40 -10.62 0.22
N ILE A 318 -6.92 -9.87 -0.76
CA ILE A 318 -6.11 -9.17 -1.78
C ILE A 318 -5.80 -7.75 -1.29
N PRO A 319 -4.53 -7.32 -1.18
CA PRO A 319 -4.20 -6.00 -0.64
C PRO A 319 -4.29 -4.89 -1.70
N HIS A 320 -5.49 -4.63 -2.22
CA HIS A 320 -5.72 -3.62 -3.26
C HIS A 320 -5.21 -2.21 -2.93
N ALA A 321 -5.38 -1.73 -1.68
CA ALA A 321 -4.83 -0.43 -1.28
C ALA A 321 -3.31 -0.34 -1.50
N ARG A 322 -2.59 -1.45 -1.26
CA ARG A 322 -1.16 -1.54 -1.53
C ARG A 322 -0.86 -1.57 -3.03
N PHE A 323 -1.71 -2.21 -3.83
CA PHE A 323 -1.56 -2.23 -5.28
C PHE A 323 -1.75 -0.83 -5.88
N ILE A 324 -2.76 -0.08 -5.42
CA ILE A 324 -2.98 1.33 -5.80
C ILE A 324 -1.77 2.18 -5.44
N GLN A 325 -1.28 2.10 -4.20
CA GLN A 325 -0.06 2.80 -3.78
C GLN A 325 1.14 2.46 -4.69
N GLN A 326 1.27 1.20 -5.10
CA GLN A 326 2.33 0.78 -6.01
C GLN A 326 2.19 1.33 -7.42
N LEU A 327 0.96 1.48 -7.94
CA LEU A 327 0.70 2.16 -9.20
C LEU A 327 1.03 3.66 -9.08
N GLU A 328 0.53 4.32 -8.04
CA GLU A 328 0.73 5.76 -7.80
C GLU A 328 2.20 6.16 -7.76
N TYR A 329 3.01 5.54 -6.89
CA TYR A 329 4.42 5.97 -6.80
C TYR A 329 5.19 5.62 -8.07
N LYS A 330 4.87 4.52 -8.76
CA LYS A 330 5.58 4.14 -9.99
C LYS A 330 5.20 5.03 -11.17
N ALA A 331 3.94 5.42 -11.27
CA ALA A 331 3.46 6.40 -12.22
C ALA A 331 4.17 7.73 -12.01
N LYS A 332 4.23 8.23 -10.76
CA LYS A 332 4.98 9.46 -10.42
C LYS A 332 6.46 9.38 -10.76
N LEU A 333 7.11 8.21 -10.63
CA LEU A 333 8.51 8.04 -11.01
C LEU A 333 8.76 8.20 -12.53
N VAL A 334 7.74 7.99 -13.36
CA VAL A 334 7.82 8.14 -14.82
C VAL A 334 7.01 9.36 -15.32
N GLY A 335 6.50 10.18 -14.40
CA GLY A 335 5.75 11.40 -14.70
C GLY A 335 4.32 11.23 -15.19
N ILE A 336 3.76 10.02 -15.07
CA ILE A 336 2.32 9.79 -15.28
C ILE A 336 1.55 10.38 -14.09
N LYS A 337 0.61 11.28 -14.36
CA LYS A 337 -0.29 11.84 -13.33
C LYS A 337 -1.35 10.80 -12.98
N VAL A 338 -1.62 10.64 -11.68
CA VAL A 338 -2.60 9.66 -11.20
C VAL A 338 -3.76 10.36 -10.49
N GLN A 339 -4.98 9.98 -10.86
CA GLN A 339 -6.21 10.40 -10.20
C GLN A 339 -6.98 9.18 -9.72
N ILE A 340 -7.41 9.18 -8.46
CA ILE A 340 -8.28 8.12 -7.91
C ILE A 340 -9.71 8.66 -7.91
N THR A 341 -10.66 7.85 -8.38
CA THR A 341 -12.09 8.20 -8.43
C THR A 341 -12.96 7.08 -7.90
N GLU A 342 -14.14 7.43 -7.41
CA GLU A 342 -15.18 6.46 -7.05
C GLU A 342 -15.88 5.91 -8.31
N GLU A 343 -16.25 4.62 -8.27
CA GLU A 343 -16.68 3.84 -9.44
C GLU A 343 -18.18 3.46 -9.38
N SER A 344 -19.00 4.18 -8.61
CA SER A 344 -20.44 3.95 -8.52
C SER A 344 -21.10 3.98 -9.90
N TYR A 345 -21.98 3.00 -10.14
CA TYR A 345 -22.74 2.79 -11.36
C TYR A 345 -21.93 2.50 -12.65
N THR A 346 -20.60 2.56 -12.61
CA THR A 346 -19.71 2.32 -13.77
C THR A 346 -19.81 0.90 -14.35
N SER A 347 -20.18 -0.10 -13.53
CA SER A 347 -20.34 -1.48 -13.97
C SER A 347 -21.75 -1.83 -14.48
N LYS A 348 -22.73 -0.91 -14.32
CA LYS A 348 -24.13 -1.11 -14.72
C LYS A 348 -24.48 -0.35 -16.00
N CYS A 349 -24.00 0.88 -16.13
CA CYS A 349 -24.28 1.71 -17.30
C CYS A 349 -23.50 1.18 -18.50
N SER A 350 -24.09 1.25 -19.69
CA SER A 350 -23.43 0.87 -20.92
C SER A 350 -22.46 1.95 -21.39
N PHE A 351 -21.21 1.55 -21.62
CA PHE A 351 -20.22 2.43 -22.20
C PHE A 351 -20.58 2.78 -23.65
N LEU A 352 -20.86 1.77 -24.46
CA LEU A 352 -21.16 1.95 -25.90
C LEU A 352 -22.40 2.81 -26.16
N ASP A 353 -23.37 2.81 -25.26
CA ASP A 353 -24.61 3.58 -25.43
C ASP A 353 -24.51 5.01 -24.87
N PHE A 354 -23.33 5.45 -24.41
CA PHE A 354 -23.15 6.73 -23.73
C PHE A 354 -24.17 6.97 -22.60
N GLU A 355 -24.50 5.89 -21.88
CA GLU A 355 -25.53 5.94 -20.83
C GLU A 355 -25.04 6.78 -19.64
N PRO A 356 -25.78 7.82 -19.19
CA PRO A 356 -25.33 8.67 -18.09
C PRO A 356 -24.95 7.84 -16.85
N ILE A 357 -23.80 8.11 -16.22
CA ILE A 357 -23.28 7.27 -15.12
C ILE A 357 -23.98 7.63 -13.81
N LYS A 358 -25.23 7.17 -13.67
CA LYS A 358 -26.09 7.39 -12.51
C LYS A 358 -26.99 6.18 -12.25
N LYS A 359 -27.77 6.24 -11.18
CA LYS A 359 -28.84 5.27 -10.96
C LYS A 359 -29.93 5.49 -12.00
N HIS A 360 -30.32 4.42 -12.68
CA HIS A 360 -31.50 4.39 -13.56
C HIS A 360 -32.51 3.37 -13.06
N GLU A 361 -33.78 3.59 -13.38
CA GLU A 361 -34.85 2.59 -13.17
C GLU A 361 -34.69 1.44 -14.16
N GLN A 362 -34.43 1.77 -15.42
CA GLN A 362 -34.12 0.83 -16.48
C GLN A 362 -32.77 1.21 -17.11
N TYR A 363 -31.85 0.26 -17.14
CA TYR A 363 -30.53 0.46 -17.73
C TYR A 363 -30.56 0.10 -19.23
N LEU A 364 -29.83 0.86 -20.05
CA LEU A 364 -29.77 0.63 -21.50
C LEU A 364 -29.00 -0.66 -21.85
N GLY A 365 -27.95 -0.95 -21.07
CA GLY A 365 -27.20 -2.19 -21.17
C GLY A 365 -27.45 -3.14 -20.00
N LYS A 366 -26.96 -4.38 -20.13
CA LYS A 366 -27.03 -5.35 -19.04
C LYS A 366 -25.82 -6.27 -18.98
N ARG A 367 -25.44 -6.60 -17.75
CA ARG A 367 -24.48 -7.67 -17.48
C ARG A 367 -25.17 -9.03 -17.63
N VAL A 368 -24.81 -9.77 -18.69
CA VAL A 368 -25.41 -11.08 -18.99
C VAL A 368 -24.88 -12.16 -18.05
N LYS A 369 -23.55 -12.21 -17.89
CA LYS A 369 -22.87 -13.10 -16.95
C LYS A 369 -21.55 -12.48 -16.50
N ARG A 370 -20.85 -13.15 -15.58
CA ARG A 370 -19.55 -12.68 -15.12
C ARG A 370 -18.58 -12.54 -16.30
N GLY A 371 -18.07 -11.32 -16.51
CA GLY A 371 -17.14 -10.99 -17.59
C GLY A 371 -17.80 -10.58 -18.91
N LEU A 372 -19.13 -10.68 -19.05
CA LEU A 372 -19.85 -10.36 -20.29
C LEU A 372 -20.93 -9.30 -20.05
N PHE A 373 -20.86 -8.21 -20.81
CA PHE A 373 -21.83 -7.14 -20.87
C PHE A 373 -22.45 -7.07 -22.27
N LYS A 374 -23.69 -6.62 -22.37
CA LYS A 374 -24.43 -6.45 -23.62
C LYS A 374 -24.99 -5.03 -23.67
N SER A 375 -24.68 -4.28 -24.73
CA SER A 375 -25.23 -2.94 -24.99
C SER A 375 -26.73 -3.00 -25.35
N ARG A 376 -27.36 -1.84 -25.51
CA ARG A 376 -28.74 -1.71 -26.00
C ARG A 376 -28.93 -2.33 -27.38
N SER A 377 -27.98 -2.11 -28.29
CA SER A 377 -27.94 -2.72 -29.63
C SER A 377 -27.72 -4.23 -29.61
N GLY A 378 -27.46 -4.80 -28.44
CA GLY A 378 -27.24 -6.22 -28.26
C GLY A 378 -25.79 -6.68 -28.51
N LYS A 379 -24.86 -5.76 -28.72
CA LYS A 379 -23.45 -6.07 -28.92
C LYS A 379 -22.80 -6.60 -27.62
N PRO A 380 -22.22 -7.80 -27.63
CA PRO A 380 -21.53 -8.34 -26.47
C PRO A 380 -20.09 -7.82 -26.37
N TYR A 381 -19.65 -7.43 -25.17
CA TYR A 381 -18.27 -7.06 -24.88
C TYR A 381 -17.92 -7.31 -23.41
N SER A 382 -16.66 -7.08 -23.05
CA SER A 382 -16.20 -7.36 -21.68
C SER A 382 -16.85 -6.44 -20.65
N ALA A 383 -17.41 -7.03 -19.59
CA ALA A 383 -17.98 -6.27 -18.48
C ALA A 383 -16.92 -5.50 -17.67
N ASP A 384 -15.70 -6.02 -17.58
CA ASP A 384 -14.63 -5.34 -16.86
C ASP A 384 -14.06 -4.18 -17.72
N LEU A 385 -14.10 -4.31 -19.04
CA LEU A 385 -13.74 -3.22 -19.97
C LEU A 385 -14.80 -2.12 -19.95
N ASN A 386 -16.09 -2.48 -19.88
CA ASN A 386 -17.18 -1.53 -19.64
C ASN A 386 -16.94 -0.69 -18.38
N GLY A 387 -16.59 -1.34 -17.27
CA GLY A 387 -16.28 -0.67 -16.00
C GLY A 387 -15.13 0.33 -16.14
N SER A 388 -13.99 -0.12 -16.68
CA SER A 388 -12.80 0.71 -16.89
C SER A 388 -13.05 1.90 -17.83
N LEU A 389 -13.77 1.70 -18.94
CA LEU A 389 -14.12 2.78 -19.87
C LEU A 389 -15.14 3.77 -19.28
N ASN A 390 -16.07 3.31 -18.46
CA ASN A 390 -16.98 4.21 -17.74
C ASN A 390 -16.26 5.01 -16.64
N ILE A 391 -15.26 4.42 -15.96
CA ILE A 391 -14.38 5.17 -15.04
C ILE A 391 -13.69 6.32 -15.79
N LEU A 392 -13.16 6.03 -16.97
CA LEU A 392 -12.53 7.04 -17.83
C LEU A 392 -13.53 8.14 -18.21
N ARG A 393 -14.70 7.77 -18.75
CA ARG A 393 -15.75 8.70 -19.17
C ARG A 393 -16.27 9.58 -18.03
N LYS A 394 -16.34 9.03 -16.81
CA LYS A 394 -16.80 9.75 -15.63
C LYS A 394 -15.89 10.92 -15.24
N VAL A 395 -14.58 10.74 -15.39
CA VAL A 395 -13.58 11.73 -14.95
C VAL A 395 -13.21 12.67 -16.10
N ALA A 396 -13.00 12.12 -17.28
CA ALA A 396 -12.47 12.86 -18.42
C ALA A 396 -13.56 13.38 -19.37
N GLY A 397 -14.82 13.01 -19.13
CA GLY A 397 -15.97 13.40 -19.95
C GLY A 397 -16.12 12.57 -21.23
N GLU A 398 -17.17 12.87 -21.99
CA GLU A 398 -17.47 12.18 -23.25
C GLU A 398 -16.71 12.74 -24.44
N SER A 399 -16.28 14.01 -24.36
CA SER A 399 -15.66 14.74 -25.48
C SER A 399 -14.32 14.18 -25.94
N ILE A 400 -13.66 13.35 -25.13
CA ILE A 400 -12.41 12.68 -25.48
C ILE A 400 -12.62 11.44 -26.37
N PHE A 401 -13.87 11.03 -26.59
CA PHE A 401 -14.21 9.86 -27.38
C PHE A 401 -14.88 10.28 -28.68
N ASP A 402 -14.39 9.75 -29.80
CA ASP A 402 -15.11 9.81 -31.05
C ASP A 402 -16.24 8.76 -31.05
N ARG A 403 -17.49 9.22 -31.10
CA ARG A 403 -18.68 8.36 -31.08
C ARG A 403 -18.73 7.41 -32.27
N ASN A 404 -18.13 7.77 -33.41
CA ASN A 404 -18.13 6.94 -34.61
C ASN A 404 -17.14 5.77 -34.53
N SER A 405 -16.14 5.85 -33.65
CA SER A 405 -15.06 4.86 -33.53
C SER A 405 -14.96 4.22 -32.14
N VAL A 406 -15.82 4.61 -31.19
CA VAL A 406 -15.86 4.09 -29.81
C VAL A 406 -15.92 2.56 -29.72
N GLU A 407 -16.52 1.92 -30.73
CA GLU A 407 -16.61 0.47 -30.80
C GLU A 407 -15.24 -0.21 -30.93
N ARG A 408 -14.22 0.49 -31.45
CA ARG A 408 -12.85 -0.02 -31.54
C ARG A 408 -12.17 -0.10 -30.17
N LEU A 409 -12.68 0.61 -29.17
CA LEU A 409 -12.17 0.56 -27.80
C LEU A 409 -12.64 -0.68 -27.03
N VAL A 410 -13.66 -1.39 -27.53
CA VAL A 410 -14.23 -2.60 -26.89
C VAL A 410 -13.78 -3.92 -27.55
N VAL A 411 -12.67 -3.90 -28.28
CA VAL A 411 -12.10 -5.08 -28.98
C VAL A 411 -11.71 -6.22 -28.03
N SER A 412 -11.50 -7.41 -28.62
CA SER A 412 -11.03 -8.62 -27.95
C SER A 412 -9.88 -8.32 -26.99
N ILE A 413 -10.03 -8.74 -25.73
CA ILE A 413 -9.01 -8.49 -24.71
C ILE A 413 -7.91 -9.54 -24.81
N GLY A 414 -6.69 -9.09 -25.07
CA GLY A 414 -5.49 -9.89 -24.87
C GLY A 414 -5.26 -10.17 -23.37
N LYS A 415 -5.04 -11.44 -23.02
CA LYS A 415 -4.55 -11.81 -21.68
C LYS A 415 -3.03 -11.78 -21.71
N VAL A 416 -2.42 -11.09 -20.75
CA VAL A 416 -0.97 -11.06 -20.56
C VAL A 416 -0.57 -11.81 -19.29
#